data_AF-A0A923KTE0-F1
#
_entry.id   AF-A0A923KTE0-F1
#
_cell.length_a   1.000
_cell.length_b   1.000
_cell.length_c   1.000
_cell.angle_alpha   90.00
_cell.angle_beta   90.00
_cell.angle_gamma   90.00
#
_symmetry.space_group_name_H-M   'P 1'
#
loop_
_entity.id
_entity.type
_entity.pdbx_description
1 polymer ?
#
loop_
_entity_poly.entity_id
_entity_poly.type
_entity_poly.pdbx_seq_one_letter_code
_entity_poly.pdbx_strand_id
1 'polypeptide(L)'
;MKLDDLLLQVSSHQGVFLCEGIRHPEQRKEVQFSHHISTILSETTLPDIGRLHDFYATFGSITFFVDELSGDEGKHLASPENWAELDAEFRGWIDHFSEEEKEDYLPDWVDTCLVIGEEPRTGNYLLMPTRGESEGRVFVFDHDGYEFVDEAEDIIAYVEYMLKPDNALLVSLASHMRFIEEGSQHQWWILELRDNRGNFATTAA
;
A
#
# COMPACT_ATOMS: atom_id res chain seq x y z
N MET A 1 5.19 19.30 7.10
CA MET A 1 3.89 19.19 7.80
C MET A 1 4.15 18.71 9.22
N LYS A 2 3.33 19.06 10.23
CA LYS A 2 3.47 18.40 11.55
C LYS A 2 2.83 17.02 11.47
N LEU A 3 3.42 16.02 12.13
CA LEU A 3 2.91 14.64 12.10
C LEU A 3 1.49 14.54 12.70
N ASP A 4 1.17 15.35 13.70
CA ASP A 4 -0.20 15.47 14.23
C ASP A 4 -1.22 15.93 13.18
N ASP A 5 -0.82 16.86 12.30
CA ASP A 5 -1.68 17.31 11.19
C ASP A 5 -1.86 16.20 10.17
N LEU A 6 -0.82 15.38 9.93
CA LEU A 6 -0.90 14.23 9.04
C LEU A 6 -1.80 13.14 9.61
N LEU A 7 -1.73 12.86 10.92
CA LEU A 7 -2.63 11.93 11.61
C LEU A 7 -4.10 12.36 11.49
N LEU A 8 -4.38 13.64 11.74
CA LEU A 8 -5.72 14.19 11.54
C LEU A 8 -6.17 14.06 10.07
N GLN A 9 -5.25 14.29 9.14
CA GLN A 9 -5.51 14.14 7.73
C GLN A 9 -5.87 12.68 7.36
N VAL A 10 -5.07 11.70 7.76
CA VAL A 10 -5.35 10.28 7.48
C VAL A 10 -6.69 9.88 8.10
N SER A 11 -6.89 10.17 9.38
CA SER A 11 -8.12 9.78 10.12
C SER A 11 -9.40 10.44 9.61
N SER A 12 -9.32 11.60 8.97
CA SER A 12 -10.48 12.29 8.40
C SER A 12 -10.65 12.07 6.90
N HIS A 13 -9.70 11.40 6.23
CA HIS A 13 -9.79 11.14 4.81
C HIS A 13 -10.72 9.96 4.54
N GLN A 14 -11.72 10.20 3.71
CA GLN A 14 -12.72 9.22 3.32
C GLN A 14 -13.28 9.62 1.96
N GLY A 15 -13.92 8.68 1.28
CA GLY A 15 -14.50 8.94 -0.02
C GLY A 15 -15.32 7.78 -0.56
N VAL A 16 -15.53 7.82 -1.86
CA VAL A 16 -16.36 6.87 -2.58
C VAL A 16 -15.62 6.40 -3.83
N PHE A 17 -15.61 5.09 -4.01
CA PHE A 17 -15.35 4.45 -5.29
C PHE A 17 -16.66 4.28 -6.06
N LEU A 18 -16.72 4.76 -7.29
CA LEU A 18 -17.75 4.35 -8.23
C LEU A 18 -17.24 3.11 -8.97
N CYS A 19 -17.98 2.02 -8.89
CA CYS A 19 -17.58 0.75 -9.46
C CYS A 19 -18.61 0.23 -10.47
N GLU A 20 -18.16 -0.61 -11.40
CA GLU A 20 -19.00 -1.41 -12.30
C GLU A 20 -18.73 -2.90 -12.15
N GLY A 21 -19.71 -3.74 -12.50
CA GLY A 21 -19.54 -5.19 -12.44
C GLY A 21 -18.62 -5.68 -13.56
N ILE A 22 -17.54 -6.42 -13.22
CA ILE A 22 -16.56 -6.93 -14.20
C ILE A 22 -17.21 -7.79 -15.29
N ARG A 23 -18.26 -8.54 -14.95
CA ARG A 23 -19.05 -9.36 -15.90
C ARG A 23 -20.42 -8.77 -16.24
N HIS A 24 -20.76 -7.64 -15.63
CA HIS A 24 -22.06 -6.98 -15.71
C HIS A 24 -21.87 -5.44 -15.68
N PRO A 25 -21.29 -4.82 -16.72
CA PRO A 25 -20.95 -3.40 -16.72
C PRO A 25 -22.16 -2.46 -16.59
N GLU A 26 -23.36 -2.97 -16.88
CA GLU A 26 -24.62 -2.26 -16.64
C GLU A 26 -24.94 -2.07 -15.15
N GLN A 27 -24.35 -2.89 -14.28
CA GLN A 27 -24.48 -2.79 -12.84
C GLN A 27 -23.41 -1.86 -12.29
N ARG A 28 -23.84 -0.94 -11.43
CA ARG A 28 -22.96 0.00 -10.74
C ARG A 28 -23.20 -0.06 -9.25
N LYS A 29 -22.13 0.17 -8.48
CA LYS A 29 -22.23 0.40 -7.04
C LYS A 29 -21.30 1.51 -6.61
N GLU A 30 -21.66 2.14 -5.50
CA GLU A 30 -20.77 3.04 -4.78
C GLU A 30 -20.24 2.30 -3.55
N VAL A 31 -18.92 2.31 -3.36
CA VAL A 31 -18.26 1.73 -2.20
C VAL A 31 -17.65 2.86 -1.39
N GLN A 32 -18.03 2.97 -0.13
CA GLN A 32 -17.41 3.94 0.77
C GLN A 32 -16.03 3.42 1.19
N PHE A 33 -15.04 4.30 1.26
CA PHE A 33 -13.75 3.95 1.83
C PHE A 33 -13.35 4.89 2.95
N SER A 34 -12.59 4.35 3.90
CA SER A 34 -11.90 5.09 4.96
C SER A 34 -10.47 4.56 5.11
N HIS A 35 -9.76 5.01 6.14
CA HIS A 35 -8.43 4.51 6.50
C HIS A 35 -8.45 4.04 7.95
N HIS A 36 -7.79 2.93 8.22
CA HIS A 36 -7.66 2.38 9.58
C HIS A 36 -6.26 2.65 10.10
N ILE A 37 -6.20 3.28 11.27
CA ILE A 37 -4.94 3.57 11.97
C ILE A 37 -4.94 2.76 13.26
N SER A 38 -3.85 2.04 13.51
CA SER A 38 -3.59 1.49 14.84
C SER A 38 -2.62 2.39 15.61
N THR A 39 -2.56 2.21 16.92
CA THR A 39 -1.52 2.82 17.76
C THR A 39 -0.47 1.77 18.11
N ILE A 40 0.80 2.16 18.21
CA ILE A 40 1.84 1.24 18.68
C ILE A 40 1.51 0.72 20.07
N LEU A 41 1.57 -0.60 20.23
CA LEU A 41 1.33 -1.31 21.49
C LEU A 41 2.62 -1.62 22.27
N SER A 42 3.81 -1.47 21.66
CA SER A 42 5.08 -1.90 22.27
C SER A 42 6.27 -0.99 21.95
N GLU A 43 7.24 -0.91 22.88
CA GLU A 43 8.54 -0.28 22.65
C GLU A 43 9.39 -1.14 21.70
N THR A 44 9.13 -1.05 20.39
CA THR A 44 9.97 -1.70 19.38
C THR A 44 11.17 -0.82 19.06
N THR A 45 12.37 -1.40 19.06
CA THR A 45 13.57 -0.71 18.57
C THR A 45 13.50 -0.64 17.05
N LEU A 46 13.39 0.57 16.51
CA LEU A 46 13.36 0.82 15.08
C LEU A 46 14.76 1.16 14.56
N PRO A 47 15.07 0.83 13.31
CA PRO A 47 16.28 1.30 12.66
C PRO A 47 16.17 2.79 12.30
N ASP A 48 17.30 3.49 12.37
CA ASP A 48 17.41 4.92 12.05
C ASP A 48 17.53 5.11 10.54
N ILE A 49 16.42 4.92 9.82
CA ILE A 49 16.36 4.92 8.36
C ILE A 49 15.18 5.77 7.90
N GLY A 50 15.46 6.70 6.98
CA GLY A 50 14.48 7.63 6.42
C GLY A 50 13.73 8.38 7.53
N ARG A 51 12.43 8.11 7.66
CA ARG A 51 11.55 8.71 8.69
C ARG A 51 10.73 7.68 9.44
N LEU A 52 11.25 6.46 9.62
CA LEU A 52 10.55 5.39 10.34
C LEU A 52 10.21 5.78 11.78
N HIS A 53 11.17 6.34 12.52
CA HIS A 53 10.94 6.77 13.90
C HIS A 53 9.80 7.79 14.01
N ASP A 54 9.76 8.76 13.10
CA ASP A 54 8.68 9.76 13.02
C ASP A 54 7.33 9.10 12.74
N PHE A 55 7.27 8.20 11.74
CA PHE A 55 6.05 7.49 11.38
C PHE A 55 5.53 6.68 12.56
N TYR A 56 6.37 5.81 13.12
CA TYR A 56 5.97 4.89 14.18
C TYR A 56 5.76 5.57 15.53
N ALA A 57 6.36 6.73 15.78
CA ALA A 57 5.98 7.57 16.92
C ALA A 57 4.53 8.11 16.82
N THR A 58 3.96 8.13 15.61
CA THR A 58 2.64 8.72 15.31
C THR A 58 1.58 7.66 14.99
N PHE A 59 1.96 6.64 14.24
CA PHE A 59 1.10 5.58 13.68
C PHE A 59 1.64 4.21 14.12
N GLY A 60 0.77 3.30 14.55
CA GLY A 60 1.16 1.90 14.74
C GLY A 60 1.18 1.11 13.44
N SER A 61 0.18 1.33 12.62
CA SER A 61 0.02 0.83 11.27
C SER A 61 -1.02 1.71 10.56
N ILE A 62 -1.04 1.67 9.24
CA ILE A 62 -2.11 2.31 8.45
C ILE A 62 -2.57 1.33 7.38
N THR A 63 -3.87 1.04 7.36
CA THR A 63 -4.53 0.41 6.21
C THR A 63 -5.28 1.47 5.42
N PHE A 64 -4.93 1.61 4.15
CA PHE A 64 -5.52 2.59 3.25
C PHE A 64 -6.68 1.99 2.44
N PHE A 65 -7.64 2.84 2.09
CA PHE A 65 -8.79 2.55 1.23
C PHE A 65 -9.60 1.31 1.66
N VAL A 66 -10.01 1.25 2.92
CA VAL A 66 -10.75 0.11 3.48
C VAL A 66 -12.24 0.22 3.13
N ASP A 67 -12.80 -0.83 2.56
CA ASP A 67 -14.25 -1.05 2.49
C ASP A 67 -14.71 -1.97 3.63
N GLU A 68 -15.44 -1.42 4.59
CA GLU A 68 -15.95 -2.13 5.77
C GLU A 68 -16.93 -3.26 5.44
N LEU A 69 -17.59 -3.22 4.28
CA LEU A 69 -18.59 -4.22 3.90
C LEU A 69 -17.95 -5.50 3.36
N SER A 70 -16.97 -5.37 2.46
CA SER A 70 -16.25 -6.54 1.91
C SER A 70 -15.00 -6.90 2.69
N GLY A 71 -14.45 -5.98 3.48
CA GLY A 71 -13.12 -6.13 4.10
C GLY A 71 -11.98 -5.99 3.08
N ASP A 72 -12.24 -5.46 1.89
CA ASP A 72 -11.18 -5.14 0.93
C ASP A 72 -10.39 -3.91 1.36
N GLU A 73 -9.08 -3.99 1.15
CA GLU A 73 -8.08 -3.04 1.61
C GLU A 73 -7.16 -2.72 0.43
N GLY A 74 -6.79 -1.45 0.26
CA GLY A 74 -5.96 -1.02 -0.87
C GLY A 74 -4.47 -1.27 -0.64
N LYS A 75 -3.94 -0.75 0.46
CA LYS A 75 -2.51 -0.83 0.84
C LYS A 75 -2.40 -0.91 2.35
N HIS A 76 -1.37 -1.58 2.86
CA HIS A 76 -1.13 -1.69 4.29
C HIS A 76 0.32 -1.35 4.65
N LEU A 77 0.52 -0.33 5.49
CA LEU A 77 1.77 -0.10 6.21
C LEU A 77 1.70 -0.83 7.54
N ALA A 78 2.52 -1.87 7.70
CA ALA A 78 2.41 -2.82 8.79
C ALA A 78 3.05 -2.33 10.09
N SER A 79 2.59 -2.88 11.20
CA SER A 79 3.27 -2.76 12.50
C SER A 79 4.64 -3.44 12.43
N PRO A 80 5.68 -2.93 13.12
CA PRO A 80 7.02 -3.52 13.11
C PRO A 80 7.04 -4.99 13.59
N GLU A 81 6.07 -5.39 14.40
CA GLU A 81 5.93 -6.78 14.87
C GLU A 81 5.60 -7.78 13.76
N ASN A 82 5.07 -7.30 12.62
CA ASN A 82 4.70 -8.12 11.46
C ASN A 82 5.77 -8.13 10.36
N TRP A 83 6.82 -7.30 10.47
CA TRP A 83 7.83 -7.18 9.41
C TRP A 83 8.58 -8.48 9.12
N ALA A 84 8.82 -9.31 10.13
CA ALA A 84 9.52 -10.58 9.94
C ALA A 84 8.68 -11.60 9.16
N GLU A 85 7.36 -11.59 9.34
CA GLU A 85 6.44 -12.43 8.57
C GLU A 85 6.38 -11.95 7.12
N LEU A 86 6.19 -10.65 6.90
CA LEU A 86 6.19 -10.05 5.56
C LEU A 86 7.52 -10.27 4.82
N ASP A 87 8.66 -10.14 5.50
CA ASP A 87 9.97 -10.46 4.91
C ASP A 87 10.03 -11.93 4.51
N ALA A 88 9.64 -12.87 5.38
CA ALA A 88 9.65 -14.29 5.03
C ALA A 88 8.79 -14.62 3.79
N GLU A 89 7.62 -13.98 3.65
CA GLU A 89 6.78 -14.16 2.47
C GLU A 89 7.40 -13.54 1.21
N PHE A 90 7.90 -12.30 1.30
CA PHE A 90 8.60 -11.63 0.22
C PHE A 90 9.82 -12.46 -0.25
N ARG A 91 10.63 -12.98 0.67
CA ARG A 91 11.78 -13.84 0.37
C ARG A 91 11.38 -15.10 -0.38
N GLY A 92 10.19 -15.64 -0.10
CA GLY A 92 9.60 -16.74 -0.86
C GLY A 92 9.50 -16.47 -2.36
N TRP A 93 9.36 -15.21 -2.77
CA TRP A 93 9.31 -14.80 -4.18
C TRP A 93 10.67 -14.64 -4.83
N ILE A 94 11.75 -14.36 -4.09
CA ILE A 94 13.05 -14.00 -4.68
C ILE A 94 14.20 -14.97 -4.37
N ASP A 95 14.05 -15.86 -3.39
CA ASP A 95 15.12 -16.76 -2.97
C ASP A 95 15.41 -17.92 -3.95
N HIS A 96 14.53 -18.12 -4.93
CA HIS A 96 14.74 -19.14 -5.96
C HIS A 96 15.66 -18.67 -7.10
N PHE A 97 15.98 -17.37 -7.16
CA PHE A 97 16.96 -16.83 -8.10
C PHE A 97 18.38 -17.22 -7.68
N SER A 98 19.16 -17.70 -8.63
CA SER A 98 20.60 -17.90 -8.46
C SER A 98 21.32 -16.56 -8.28
N GLU A 99 22.55 -16.59 -7.74
CA GLU A 99 23.35 -15.37 -7.52
C GLU A 99 23.52 -14.54 -8.82
N GLU A 100 23.76 -15.20 -9.96
CA GLU A 100 23.88 -14.55 -11.27
C GLU A 100 22.56 -13.88 -11.70
N GLU A 101 21.42 -14.55 -11.51
CA GLU A 101 20.13 -13.96 -11.85
C GLU A 101 19.76 -12.81 -10.90
N LYS A 102 20.13 -12.90 -9.62
CA LYS A 102 19.91 -11.79 -8.68
C LYS A 102 20.68 -10.55 -9.10
N GLU A 103 21.92 -10.68 -9.54
CA GLU A 103 22.74 -9.56 -10.04
C GLU A 103 22.16 -8.92 -11.32
N ASP A 104 21.54 -9.72 -12.19
CA ASP A 104 20.99 -9.24 -13.46
C ASP A 104 19.57 -8.64 -13.34
N TYR A 105 18.74 -9.16 -12.43
CA TYR A 105 17.31 -8.84 -12.39
C TYR A 105 16.85 -8.10 -11.13
N LEU A 106 17.56 -8.22 -10.01
CA LEU A 106 17.13 -7.62 -8.74
C LEU A 106 17.96 -6.39 -8.39
N PRO A 107 17.37 -5.40 -7.69
CA PRO A 107 18.13 -4.31 -7.13
C PRO A 107 19.20 -4.80 -6.14
N ASP A 108 20.38 -4.17 -6.16
CA ASP A 108 21.51 -4.51 -5.30
C ASP A 108 21.21 -4.42 -3.79
N TRP A 109 20.20 -3.63 -3.41
CA TRP A 109 19.75 -3.44 -2.04
C TRP A 109 18.73 -4.49 -1.56
N VAL A 110 18.19 -5.34 -2.45
CA VAL A 110 17.03 -6.21 -2.16
C VAL A 110 17.27 -7.17 -0.98
N ASP A 111 18.50 -7.65 -0.79
CA ASP A 111 18.86 -8.55 0.31
C ASP A 111 18.97 -7.84 1.67
N THR A 112 18.92 -6.50 1.67
CA THR A 112 19.09 -5.68 2.87
C THR A 112 17.91 -4.76 3.16
N CYS A 113 16.84 -4.79 2.36
CA CYS A 113 15.66 -3.97 2.61
C CYS A 113 14.85 -4.45 3.82
N LEU A 114 14.05 -3.53 4.37
CA LEU A 114 12.95 -3.85 5.27
C LEU A 114 11.68 -4.03 4.46
N VAL A 115 10.87 -5.04 4.79
CA VAL A 115 9.51 -5.16 4.29
C VAL A 115 8.57 -4.50 5.28
N ILE A 116 8.08 -3.31 4.93
CA ILE A 116 7.34 -2.42 5.85
C ILE A 116 5.82 -2.49 5.66
N GLY A 117 5.36 -3.23 4.65
CA GLY A 117 3.96 -3.31 4.31
C GLY A 117 3.69 -4.19 3.09
N GLU A 118 2.43 -4.20 2.66
CA GLU A 118 1.96 -4.99 1.53
C GLU A 118 0.78 -4.33 0.80
N GLU A 119 0.47 -4.85 -0.36
CA GLU A 119 -0.84 -4.70 -0.98
C GLU A 119 -1.63 -5.98 -0.70
N PRO A 120 -2.64 -5.95 0.19
CA PRO A 120 -3.21 -7.18 0.73
C PRO A 120 -3.72 -8.14 -0.35
N ARG A 121 -3.37 -9.43 -0.20
CA ARG A 121 -3.80 -10.53 -1.08
C ARG A 121 -3.30 -10.45 -2.53
N THR A 122 -2.29 -9.65 -2.80
CA THR A 122 -1.69 -9.54 -4.14
C THR A 122 -0.37 -10.30 -4.28
N GLY A 123 0.42 -10.42 -3.20
CA GLY A 123 1.83 -10.81 -3.30
C GLY A 123 2.79 -9.64 -3.55
N ASN A 124 2.28 -8.40 -3.55
CA ASN A 124 3.07 -7.18 -3.67
C ASN A 124 3.43 -6.64 -2.29
N TYR A 125 4.68 -6.19 -2.15
CA TYR A 125 5.25 -5.80 -0.86
C TYR A 125 5.84 -4.39 -0.91
N LEU A 126 5.68 -3.64 0.17
CA LEU A 126 6.34 -2.35 0.35
C LEU A 126 7.71 -2.56 0.99
N LEU A 127 8.74 -2.13 0.28
CA LEU A 127 10.13 -2.32 0.63
C LEU A 127 10.79 -0.97 0.93
N MET A 128 11.71 -0.97 1.90
CA MET A 128 12.52 0.19 2.21
C MET A 128 14.00 -0.21 2.30
N PRO A 129 14.84 0.20 1.34
CA PRO A 129 16.28 -0.10 1.37
C PRO A 129 16.92 0.47 2.63
N THR A 130 17.84 -0.29 3.23
CA THR A 130 18.50 0.12 4.47
C THR A 130 19.89 0.71 4.27
N ARG A 131 20.39 0.69 3.03
CA ARG A 131 21.72 1.14 2.64
C ARG A 131 21.72 1.58 1.17
N GLY A 132 22.77 2.29 0.77
CA GLY A 132 22.99 2.69 -0.61
C GLY A 132 22.31 4.01 -0.96
N GLU A 133 22.30 4.37 -2.25
CA GLU A 133 21.77 5.66 -2.72
C GLU A 133 20.25 5.79 -2.53
N SER A 134 19.55 4.67 -2.40
CA SER A 134 18.09 4.61 -2.21
C SER A 134 17.67 4.36 -0.75
N GLU A 135 18.60 4.48 0.21
CA GLU A 135 18.32 4.27 1.63
C GLU A 135 17.13 5.13 2.12
N GLY A 136 16.16 4.48 2.75
CA GLY A 136 14.97 5.14 3.33
C GLY A 136 13.84 5.47 2.36
N ARG A 137 14.02 5.28 1.05
CA ARG A 137 12.97 5.41 0.04
C ARG A 137 12.00 4.24 0.09
N VAL A 138 10.76 4.44 -0.36
CA VAL A 138 9.73 3.39 -0.40
C VAL A 138 9.59 2.87 -1.83
N PHE A 139 9.70 1.56 -1.98
CA PHE A 139 9.45 0.84 -3.22
C PHE A 139 8.28 -0.12 -3.06
N VAL A 140 7.60 -0.42 -4.16
CA VAL A 140 6.68 -1.56 -4.26
C VAL A 140 7.33 -2.63 -5.11
N PHE A 141 7.40 -3.85 -4.59
CA PHE A 141 7.66 -5.05 -5.39
C PHE A 141 6.33 -5.53 -6.00
N ASP A 142 6.25 -5.54 -7.32
CA ASP A 142 5.15 -6.13 -8.08
C ASP A 142 5.51 -7.56 -8.51
N HIS A 143 4.82 -8.54 -7.94
CA HIS A 143 5.10 -9.96 -8.17
C HIS A 143 4.73 -10.43 -9.59
N ASP A 144 3.79 -9.76 -10.28
CA ASP A 144 3.36 -10.16 -11.62
C ASP A 144 4.45 -9.85 -12.65
N GLY A 145 5.11 -8.69 -12.50
CA GLY A 145 6.17 -8.21 -13.38
C GLY A 145 7.59 -8.48 -12.87
N TYR A 146 7.75 -8.86 -11.60
CA TYR A 146 9.03 -8.81 -10.88
C TYR A 146 9.69 -7.41 -10.93
N GLU A 147 8.87 -6.37 -10.82
CA GLU A 147 9.31 -4.97 -10.90
C GLU A 147 9.44 -4.34 -9.52
N PHE A 148 10.37 -3.40 -9.38
CA PHE A 148 10.58 -2.60 -8.17
C PHE A 148 10.30 -1.14 -8.50
N VAL A 149 9.12 -0.67 -8.13
CA VAL A 149 8.63 0.67 -8.47
C VAL A 149 8.97 1.64 -7.34
N ASP A 150 9.66 2.74 -7.66
CA ASP A 150 9.97 3.82 -6.71
C ASP A 150 8.70 4.67 -6.47
N GLU A 151 8.12 4.56 -5.28
CA GLU A 151 6.84 5.19 -4.95
C GLU A 151 7.01 6.50 -4.16
N ALA A 152 8.02 6.58 -3.29
CA ALA A 152 8.22 7.77 -2.46
C ALA A 152 9.64 7.92 -1.91
N GLU A 153 10.01 9.17 -1.62
CA GLU A 153 11.32 9.51 -1.04
C GLU A 153 11.50 9.01 0.40
N ASP A 154 10.41 8.88 1.16
CA ASP A 154 10.37 8.28 2.48
C ASP A 154 8.95 7.82 2.85
N ILE A 155 8.80 7.12 3.98
CA ILE A 155 7.51 6.60 4.45
C ILE A 155 6.46 7.69 4.72
N ILE A 156 6.86 8.91 5.13
CA ILE A 156 5.92 10.00 5.36
C ILE A 156 5.45 10.57 4.02
N ALA A 157 6.34 10.73 3.05
CA ALA A 157 6.00 11.11 1.69
C ALA A 157 5.05 10.08 1.04
N TYR A 158 5.25 8.78 1.30
CA TYR A 158 4.33 7.73 0.86
C TYR A 158 2.91 7.91 1.43
N VAL A 159 2.79 8.18 2.75
CA VAL A 159 1.48 8.47 3.38
C VAL A 159 0.84 9.71 2.74
N GLU A 160 1.61 10.79 2.53
CA GLU A 160 1.09 12.01 1.90
C GLU A 160 0.63 11.77 0.45
N TYR A 161 1.32 10.90 -0.29
CA TYR A 161 0.94 10.47 -1.63
C TYR A 161 -0.38 9.69 -1.64
N MET A 162 -0.56 8.74 -0.71
CA MET A 162 -1.82 7.99 -0.55
C MET A 162 -3.04 8.90 -0.28
N LEU A 163 -2.84 10.09 0.31
CA LEU A 163 -3.91 11.06 0.58
C LEU A 163 -4.18 12.04 -0.58
N LYS A 164 -3.51 11.87 -1.72
CA LYS A 164 -3.67 12.68 -2.93
C LYS A 164 -3.85 11.77 -4.14
N PRO A 165 -4.94 10.98 -4.18
CA PRO A 165 -5.12 9.98 -5.22
C PRO A 165 -5.15 10.62 -6.61
N ASP A 166 -4.38 10.04 -7.52
CA ASP A 166 -4.38 10.35 -8.93
C ASP A 166 -4.84 9.13 -9.76
N ASN A 167 -4.83 9.27 -11.09
CA ASN A 167 -5.28 8.19 -11.96
C ASN A 167 -4.38 6.95 -11.88
N ALA A 168 -3.07 7.11 -11.65
CA ALA A 168 -2.14 5.99 -11.57
C ALA A 168 -2.39 5.16 -10.30
N LEU A 169 -2.51 5.83 -9.15
CA LEU A 169 -2.87 5.19 -7.90
C LEU A 169 -4.23 4.49 -8.01
N LEU A 170 -5.22 5.14 -8.64
CA LEU A 170 -6.54 4.54 -8.80
C LEU A 170 -6.50 3.28 -9.68
N VAL A 171 -5.73 3.29 -10.76
CA VAL A 171 -5.54 2.10 -11.60
C VAL A 171 -4.89 0.97 -10.80
N SER A 172 -3.87 1.26 -9.98
CA SER A 172 -3.26 0.26 -9.08
C SER A 172 -4.31 -0.33 -8.12
N LEU A 173 -5.10 0.51 -7.45
CA LEU A 173 -6.18 0.04 -6.55
C LEU A 173 -7.22 -0.82 -7.30
N ALA A 174 -7.64 -0.38 -8.49
CA ALA A 174 -8.62 -1.08 -9.31
C ALA A 174 -8.13 -2.45 -9.77
N SER A 175 -6.82 -2.61 -9.98
CA SER A 175 -6.21 -3.88 -10.38
C SER A 175 -6.25 -4.94 -9.29
N HIS A 176 -6.42 -4.58 -8.02
CA HIS A 176 -6.31 -5.54 -6.91
C HIS A 176 -7.56 -5.63 -6.02
N MET A 177 -8.32 -4.54 -5.87
CA MET A 177 -9.56 -4.55 -5.08
C MET A 177 -10.75 -5.08 -5.90
N ARG A 178 -11.63 -5.88 -5.29
CA ARG A 178 -12.77 -6.54 -6.00
C ARG A 178 -14.12 -6.37 -5.32
N PHE A 179 -14.15 -5.94 -4.06
CA PHE A 179 -15.33 -5.68 -3.24
C PHE A 179 -16.34 -6.84 -3.25
N ILE A 180 -15.84 -8.05 -2.99
CA ILE A 180 -16.65 -9.27 -2.96
C ILE A 180 -17.31 -9.40 -1.59
N GLU A 181 -18.63 -9.23 -1.56
CA GLU A 181 -19.43 -9.36 -0.33
C GLU A 181 -19.73 -10.83 -0.01
N GLU A 182 -19.95 -11.14 1.28
CA GLU A 182 -20.22 -12.50 1.75
C GLU A 182 -21.42 -13.15 0.99
N GLY A 183 -21.21 -14.35 0.47
CA GLY A 183 -22.23 -15.09 -0.28
C GLY A 183 -22.43 -14.62 -1.74
N SER A 184 -21.72 -13.58 -2.19
CA SER A 184 -21.70 -13.13 -3.57
C SER A 184 -20.46 -13.63 -4.32
N GLN A 185 -20.57 -13.77 -5.64
CA GLN A 185 -19.44 -14.00 -6.54
C GLN A 185 -19.21 -12.81 -7.48
N HIS A 186 -19.95 -11.71 -7.26
CA HIS A 186 -19.82 -10.51 -8.06
C HIS A 186 -18.53 -9.77 -7.69
N GLN A 187 -17.75 -9.47 -8.72
CA GLN A 187 -16.53 -8.68 -8.61
C GLN A 187 -16.73 -7.35 -9.32
N TRP A 188 -16.10 -6.33 -8.77
CA TRP A 188 -16.31 -4.95 -9.16
C TRP A 188 -15.00 -4.31 -9.58
N TRP A 189 -15.04 -3.53 -10.64
CA TRP A 189 -13.94 -2.71 -11.13
C TRP A 189 -14.17 -1.25 -10.74
N ILE A 190 -13.12 -0.58 -10.26
CA ILE A 190 -13.21 0.84 -9.88
C ILE A 190 -13.09 1.71 -11.12
N LEU A 191 -14.08 2.57 -11.35
CA LEU A 191 -14.10 3.55 -12.44
C LEU A 191 -13.60 4.92 -11.98
N GLU A 192 -14.03 5.34 -10.79
CA GLU A 192 -13.73 6.67 -10.25
C GLU A 192 -13.47 6.57 -8.76
N LEU A 193 -12.60 7.45 -8.26
CA LEU A 193 -12.49 7.80 -6.85
C LEU A 193 -12.90 9.26 -6.69
N ARG A 194 -13.72 9.52 -5.68
CA ARG A 194 -14.09 10.86 -5.20
C ARG A 194 -13.90 10.94 -3.70
N ASP A 195 -13.03 11.83 -3.23
CA ASP A 195 -12.79 11.99 -1.80
C ASP A 195 -13.49 13.22 -1.18
N ASN A 196 -13.45 13.31 0.14
CA ASN A 196 -14.02 14.41 0.91
C ASN A 196 -13.19 15.71 0.89
N ARG A 197 -12.07 15.74 0.15
CA ARG A 197 -11.20 16.91 -0.07
C ARG A 197 -11.40 17.52 -1.46
N GLY A 198 -12.19 16.86 -2.31
CA GLY A 198 -12.46 17.29 -3.68
C GLY A 198 -11.46 16.73 -4.70
N ASN A 199 -10.61 15.78 -4.32
CA ASN A 199 -9.80 15.05 -5.29
C ASN A 199 -10.70 14.10 -6.09
N PHE A 200 -10.32 13.92 -7.35
CA PHE A 200 -10.99 13.04 -8.30
C PHE A 200 -9.94 12.31 -9.12
N ALA A 201 -10.12 11.00 -9.27
CA ALA A 201 -9.32 10.16 -10.15
C ALA A 201 -10.23 9.23 -10.96
N THR A 202 -9.77 8.81 -12.14
CA THR A 202 -10.48 7.86 -13.00
C THR A 202 -9.55 6.83 -13.63
N THR A 203 -10.07 5.62 -13.84
CA THR A 203 -9.40 4.55 -14.60
C THR A 203 -9.69 4.62 -16.10
N ALA A 204 -10.51 5.58 -16.55
CA ALA A 204 -10.73 5.84 -17.96
C ALA A 204 -9.49 6.47 -18.60
N ALA A 205 -9.08 5.92 -19.75
CA ALA A 205 -8.00 6.45 -20.59
C ALA A 205 -8.42 7.67 -21.40
#